data_AF-A0A2G8LGG7-F1
#
_entry.id   AF-A0A2G8LGG7-F1
#
_cell.length_a   1.000
_cell.length_b   1.000
_cell.length_c   1.000
_cell.angle_alpha   90.00
_cell.angle_beta   90.00
_cell.angle_gamma   90.00
#
_symmetry.space_group_name_H-M   'P 1'
#
loop_
_entity.id
_entity.type
_entity.pdbx_description
1 polymer ?
#
loop_
_entity_poly.entity_id
_entity_poly.type
_entity_poly.pdbx_seq_one_letter_code
_entity_poly.pdbx_strand_id
1 'polypeptide(L)'
;MVLDKMHARAKGPRAILTRQPTEGRSRDGGLRLGEMERDCLIGYGASMLLLERLMISSDQFRWMSCASVACWVTQDGKFEV
;
A
#
# COMPACT_ATOMS: atom_id res chain seq x y z
N MET A 1 17.70 11.51 22.82
CA MET A 1 16.60 12.45 23.15
C MET A 1 15.33 12.00 22.41
N VAL A 2 14.13 12.54 22.72
CA VAL A 2 12.88 12.18 22.02
C VAL A 2 12.88 12.63 20.55
N LEU A 3 13.64 13.67 20.23
CA LEU A 3 13.84 14.18 18.85
C LEU A 3 14.39 13.10 17.91
N ASP A 4 15.19 12.17 18.42
CA ASP A 4 15.76 11.05 17.65
C ASP A 4 14.72 9.97 17.34
N LYS A 5 13.44 10.15 17.70
CA LYS A 5 12.35 9.21 17.38
C LYS A 5 11.26 9.81 16.50
N MET A 6 11.24 11.12 16.30
CA MET A 6 10.24 11.76 15.44
C MET A 6 10.46 11.33 13.99
N HIS A 7 9.40 10.78 13.38
CA HIS A 7 9.40 10.32 11.99
C HIS A 7 8.04 10.58 11.37
N ALA A 8 8.02 11.21 10.18
CA ALA A 8 6.82 11.46 9.41
C ALA A 8 7.13 11.27 7.94
N ARG A 9 6.17 10.73 7.18
CA ARG A 9 6.34 10.42 5.77
C ARG A 9 5.11 10.86 4.99
N ALA A 10 5.31 11.60 3.90
CA ALA A 10 4.28 11.89 2.90
C ALA A 10 4.42 10.99 1.66
N LYS A 11 5.58 10.99 1.00
CA LYS A 11 5.96 10.08 -0.09
C LYS A 11 7.41 9.63 0.12
N GLY A 12 7.80 8.51 -0.47
CA GLY A 12 9.13 7.95 -0.28
C GLY A 12 9.37 6.69 -1.11
N PRO A 13 10.52 6.01 -0.91
CA PRO A 13 10.88 4.82 -1.66
C PRO A 13 9.89 3.67 -1.42
N ARG A 14 9.77 2.82 -2.45
CA ARG A 14 8.90 1.63 -2.48
C ARG A 14 9.74 0.38 -2.68
N ALA A 15 9.30 -0.73 -2.11
CA ALA A 15 9.88 -2.04 -2.33
C ALA A 15 9.70 -2.46 -3.79
N ILE A 16 10.71 -3.13 -4.37
CA ILE A 16 10.70 -3.49 -5.80
C ILE A 16 9.63 -4.55 -6.10
N LEU A 17 9.49 -5.55 -5.23
CA LEU A 17 8.55 -6.67 -5.43
C LEU A 17 7.10 -6.26 -5.22
N THR A 18 6.77 -5.67 -4.07
CA THR A 18 5.38 -5.41 -3.67
C THR A 18 4.91 -3.99 -3.98
N ARG A 19 5.82 -3.09 -4.39
CA ARG A 19 5.55 -1.64 -4.57
C ARG A 19 5.03 -0.94 -3.30
N GLN A 20 5.08 -1.59 -2.15
CA GLN A 20 4.69 -1.02 -0.86
C GLN A 20 5.81 -0.12 -0.28
N PRO A 21 5.48 0.82 0.61
CA PRO A 21 6.46 1.59 1.38
C PRO A 21 7.53 0.70 2.03
N THR A 22 8.81 1.07 1.90
CA THR A 22 9.89 0.37 2.59
C THR A 22 9.80 0.52 4.11
N GLU A 23 10.40 -0.41 4.85
CA GLU A 23 10.51 -0.33 6.31
C GLU A 23 11.77 0.44 6.74
N GLY A 24 11.72 0.99 7.96
CA GLY A 24 12.87 1.60 8.64
C GLY A 24 13.01 3.12 8.46
N ARG A 25 13.29 3.82 9.56
CA ARG A 25 13.39 5.29 9.61
C ARG A 25 14.49 5.85 8.71
N SER A 26 15.67 5.21 8.69
CA SER A 26 16.81 5.67 7.86
C SER A 26 16.56 5.60 6.36
N ARG A 27 15.48 4.92 5.93
CA ARG A 27 15.09 4.76 4.52
C ARG A 27 13.79 5.50 4.22
N ASP A 28 13.44 6.49 5.04
CA ASP A 28 12.14 7.18 5.00
C ASP A 28 10.97 6.20 4.94
N GLY A 29 11.06 5.14 5.73
CA GLY A 29 10.11 4.04 5.72
C GLY A 29 8.71 4.44 6.15
N GLY A 30 7.71 3.72 5.66
CA GLY A 30 6.32 3.92 6.04
C GLY A 30 6.04 3.37 7.44
N LEU A 31 4.99 3.89 8.09
CA LEU A 31 4.42 3.23 9.26
C LEU A 31 3.59 2.03 8.79
N ARG A 32 3.78 0.87 9.42
CA ARG A 32 3.01 -0.33 9.10
C ARG A 32 1.64 -0.25 9.77
N LEU A 33 0.58 -0.31 8.97
CA LEU A 33 -0.75 -0.58 9.48
C LEU A 33 -0.91 -2.10 9.67
N GLY A 34 -0.92 -2.57 10.91
CA GLY A 34 -1.03 -3.97 11.28
C GLY A 34 -2.47 -4.50 11.28
N GLU A 35 -2.59 -5.80 11.55
CA GLU A 35 -3.89 -6.49 11.59
C GLU A 35 -4.80 -5.92 12.68
N MET A 36 -4.26 -5.61 13.86
CA MET A 36 -5.03 -5.03 14.96
C MET A 36 -5.65 -3.67 14.58
N GLU A 37 -4.93 -2.84 13.83
CA GLU A 37 -5.40 -1.51 13.46
C GLU A 37 -6.45 -1.59 12.36
N ARG A 38 -6.31 -2.54 11.43
CA ARG A 38 -7.36 -2.89 10.47
C ARG A 38 -8.62 -3.33 11.21
N ASP A 39 -8.51 -4.23 12.16
CA ASP A 39 -9.67 -4.81 12.86
C ASP A 39 -10.39 -3.74 13.71
N CYS A 40 -9.64 -2.82 14.33
CA CYS A 40 -10.24 -1.64 14.96
C CYS A 40 -11.05 -0.79 13.97
N LEU A 41 -10.50 -0.46 12.80
CA LEU A 41 -11.20 0.35 11.80
C LEU A 41 -12.45 -0.34 11.23
N ILE A 42 -12.42 -1.67 11.11
CA ILE A 42 -13.59 -2.48 10.74
C ILE A 42 -14.67 -2.34 11.83
N GLY A 43 -14.29 -2.46 13.11
CA GLY A 43 -15.21 -2.31 14.24
C GLY A 43 -15.88 -0.93 14.32
N TYR A 44 -15.18 0.13 13.91
CA TYR A 44 -15.74 1.48 13.80
C TYR A 44 -16.62 1.70 12.55
N GLY A 45 -16.68 0.73 11.62
CA GLY A 45 -17.40 0.89 10.36
C GLY A 45 -16.76 1.90 9.40
N ALA A 46 -15.48 2.24 9.60
CA ALA A 46 -14.78 3.27 8.83
C ALA A 46 -14.18 2.72 7.51
N SER A 47 -15.04 2.21 6.64
CA SER A 47 -14.65 1.56 5.37
C SER A 47 -13.84 2.46 4.44
N MET A 48 -14.18 3.76 4.37
CA MET A 48 -13.47 4.73 3.55
C MET A 48 -12.01 4.92 4.01
N LEU A 49 -11.79 5.00 5.33
CA LEU A 49 -10.45 5.13 5.91
C LEU A 49 -9.61 3.87 5.71
N LEU A 50 -10.23 2.69 5.81
CA LEU A 50 -9.57 1.43 5.47
C LEU A 50 -9.08 1.42 4.02
N LEU A 51 -9.94 1.81 3.08
CA LEU A 51 -9.60 1.84 1.66
C LEU A 51 -8.48 2.86 1.37
N GLU A 52 -8.53 4.03 2.01
CA GLU A 52 -7.50 5.05 1.83
C GLU A 52 -6.13 4.60 2.34
N ARG A 53 -6.08 3.91 3.49
CA ARG A 53 -4.82 3.43 4.08
C ARG A 53 -4.28 2.18 3.40
N LEU A 54 -5.13 1.18 3.14
CA LEU A 54 -4.70 -0.11 2.60
C LEU A 54 -4.52 -0.11 1.09
N MET A 55 -5.26 0.72 0.33
CA MET A 55 -5.21 0.70 -1.13
C MET A 55 -4.58 1.97 -1.70
N ILE A 56 -5.16 3.15 -1.43
CA ILE A 56 -4.75 4.41 -2.08
C ILE A 56 -3.33 4.82 -1.67
N SER A 57 -3.04 4.74 -0.37
CA SER A 57 -1.75 5.18 0.19
C SER A 57 -0.62 4.14 0.08
N SER A 58 -0.97 2.87 -0.14
CA SER A 58 -0.02 1.75 -0.15
C SER A 58 0.41 1.39 -1.57
N ASP A 59 -0.41 0.59 -2.26
CA ASP A 59 -0.06 -0.11 -3.49
C ASP A 59 -1.17 -0.03 -4.56
N GLN A 60 -1.77 1.15 -4.73
CA GLN A 60 -2.73 1.38 -5.81
C GLN A 60 -2.13 1.00 -7.17
N PHE A 61 -2.75 0.02 -7.83
CA PHE A 61 -2.39 -0.45 -9.15
C PHE A 61 -3.63 -0.68 -10.00
N ARG A 62 -3.54 -0.31 -11.28
CA ARG A 62 -4.61 -0.51 -12.26
C ARG A 62 -4.16 -1.56 -13.26
N TRP A 63 -4.96 -2.62 -13.37
CA TRP A 63 -4.80 -3.68 -14.36
C TRP A 63 -6.03 -3.72 -15.27
N MET A 64 -5.90 -4.37 -16.42
CA MET A 64 -7.01 -4.61 -17.35
C MET A 64 -7.27 -6.11 -17.41
N SER A 65 -8.53 -6.52 -17.27
CA SER A 65 -8.95 -7.90 -17.56
C SER A 65 -9.54 -7.97 -18.97
N CYS A 66 -9.28 -9.07 -19.66
CA CYS A 66 -10.07 -9.46 -20.81
C CYS A 66 -11.41 -10.08 -20.34
N ALA A 67 -12.52 -9.76 -21.00
CA ALA A 67 -13.84 -10.26 -20.60
C ALA A 67 -14.08 -11.73 -20.98
N SER A 68 -13.36 -12.24 -21.98
CA SER A 68 -13.55 -13.59 -22.52
C SER A 68 -12.61 -14.64 -21.91
N VAL A 69 -11.43 -14.21 -21.44
CA VAL A 69 -10.44 -15.05 -20.77
C VAL A 69 -9.97 -14.27 -19.54
N ALA A 70 -9.98 -14.88 -18.36
CA ALA A 70 -9.54 -14.28 -17.10
C ALA A 70 -8.01 -14.06 -17.05
N CYS A 71 -7.47 -13.38 -18.06
CA CYS A 71 -6.10 -12.95 -18.17
C CYS A 71 -6.01 -11.48 -17.76
N TRP A 72 -5.01 -11.18 -16.93
CA TRP A 72 -4.72 -9.85 -16.41
C TRP A 72 -3.56 -9.28 -17.21
N VAL A 73 -3.75 -8.11 -17.80
CA VAL A 73 -2.71 -7.41 -18.55
C VAL A 73 -2.36 -6.13 -17.79
N THR A 74 -1.06 -5.93 -17.58
CA THR A 74 -0.54 -4.69 -17.01
C THR A 74 -0.65 -3.55 -18.04
N GLN A 75 -0.83 -2.30 -17.58
CA GLN A 75 -0.93 -1.14 -18.50
C GLN A 75 0.28 -0.97 -19.45
N ASP A 76 1.40 -1.63 -19.15
CA ASP A 76 2.62 -1.64 -19.96
C ASP A 76 2.58 -2.65 -21.13
N GLY A 77 1.45 -3.30 -21.39
CA GLY A 77 1.29 -4.26 -22.50
C GLY A 77 2.06 -5.58 -22.30
N LYS A 78 2.60 -5.83 -21.11
CA LYS A 78 3.24 -7.10 -20.78
C LYS A 78 2.18 -8.08 -20.30
N PHE A 79 1.95 -9.11 -21.10
CA PHE A 79 1.26 -10.35 -20.70
C PHE A 79 2.14 -11.04 -19.65
N GLU A 80 1.69 -11.07 -18.41
CA GLU A 80 2.22 -12.00 -17.41
C GLU A 80 1.22 -13.17 -17.34
N VAL A 81 1.66 -14.34 -17.83
CA VAL A 81 0.92 -15.61 -17.80
C VAL A 81 1.18 -16.29 -16.47
#